data_AF-A0A661G6C9-F1
#
_entry.id   AF-A0A661G6C9-F1
#
_cell.length_a   1.000
_cell.length_b   1.000
_cell.length_c   1.000
_cell.angle_alpha   90.00
_cell.angle_beta   90.00
_cell.angle_gamma   90.00
#
_symmetry.space_group_name_H-M   'P 1'
#
loop_
_entity.id
_entity.type
_entity.pdbx_description
1 polymer ?
#
loop_
_entity_poly.entity_id
_entity_poly.type
_entity_poly.pdbx_seq_one_letter_code
_entity_poly.pdbx_strand_id
1 'polypeptide(L)'
;VYDPRRVFGVTMLDVIRSKTFVGELKGINPDDLDVTVVGGHSGNTILPLLSQQQVEFSDAELDALVPKIQNAGTEVVEAKAGGGSATLSMADAGARFTVALARGLAGDMNVECCYVAVDGEETDYFAQPVRLGPNGVEEILSYGDLSEREQGLKAAMIDELKGNIAKGIAFVND
;
A
#
# COMPACT_ATOMS: atom_id res chain seq x y z
N VAL A 1 0.73 26.96 5.56
CA VAL A 1 1.03 26.12 6.75
C VAL A 1 0.83 24.68 6.33
N TYR A 2 1.82 23.81 6.57
CA TYR A 2 1.73 22.37 6.29
C TYR A 2 0.79 21.69 7.30
N ASP A 3 -0.12 20.84 6.83
CA ASP A 3 -0.95 19.95 7.67
C ASP A 3 -0.71 18.50 7.22
N PRO A 4 0.01 17.68 8.02
CA PRO A 4 0.34 16.30 7.64
C PRO A 4 -0.91 15.43 7.45
N ARG A 5 -2.05 15.81 8.05
CA ARG A 5 -3.32 15.08 7.92
C ARG A 5 -3.97 15.24 6.55
N ARG A 6 -3.43 16.08 5.68
CA ARG A 6 -3.99 16.40 4.36
C ARG A 6 -3.04 16.07 3.21
N VAL A 7 -1.97 15.33 3.47
CA VAL A 7 -1.01 14.88 2.46
C VAL A 7 -0.98 13.36 2.46
N PHE A 8 -1.23 12.77 1.29
CA PHE A 8 -1.38 11.33 1.12
C PHE A 8 -0.59 10.88 -0.13
N GLY A 9 0.20 9.83 0.01
CA GLY A 9 0.67 9.02 -1.11
C GLY A 9 -0.35 7.91 -1.38
N VAL A 10 -0.89 7.89 -2.61
CA VAL A 10 -1.94 6.94 -3.00
C VAL A 10 -1.29 5.59 -3.34
N THR A 11 -1.39 4.63 -2.41
CA THR A 11 -0.88 3.25 -2.58
C THR A 11 -1.98 2.23 -2.89
N MET A 12 -3.21 2.70 -3.12
CA MET A 12 -4.40 1.89 -3.42
C MET A 12 -4.21 0.86 -4.55
N LEU A 13 -3.35 1.15 -5.53
CA LEU A 13 -3.10 0.21 -6.62
C LEU A 13 -2.48 -1.12 -6.11
N ASP A 14 -1.67 -1.07 -5.06
CA ASP A 14 -1.06 -2.27 -4.48
C ASP A 14 -2.10 -3.12 -3.75
N VAL A 15 -3.06 -2.48 -3.08
CA VAL A 15 -4.21 -3.14 -2.45
C VAL A 15 -5.05 -3.85 -3.51
N ILE A 16 -5.44 -3.16 -4.59
CA ILE A 16 -6.27 -3.73 -5.67
C ILE A 16 -5.55 -4.89 -6.36
N ARG A 17 -4.24 -4.77 -6.61
CA ARG A 17 -3.42 -5.86 -7.17
C ARG A 17 -3.37 -7.07 -6.24
N SER A 18 -3.15 -6.83 -4.94
CA SER A 18 -3.11 -7.90 -3.94
C SER A 18 -4.45 -8.64 -3.87
N LYS A 19 -5.56 -7.91 -3.80
CA LYS A 19 -6.92 -8.47 -3.86
C LYS A 19 -7.13 -9.29 -5.14
N THR A 20 -6.69 -8.78 -6.28
CA THR A 20 -6.83 -9.46 -7.58
C THR A 20 -6.05 -10.78 -7.60
N PHE A 21 -4.79 -10.78 -7.18
CA PHE A 21 -3.95 -11.98 -7.24
C PHE A 21 -4.30 -13.01 -6.18
N VAL A 22 -4.68 -12.59 -4.97
CA VAL A 22 -5.21 -13.50 -3.94
C VAL A 22 -6.52 -14.13 -4.43
N GLY A 23 -7.43 -13.32 -5.00
CA GLY A 23 -8.70 -13.80 -5.53
C GLY A 23 -8.52 -14.81 -6.66
N GLU A 24 -7.63 -14.53 -7.60
CA GLU A 24 -7.25 -15.44 -8.69
C GLU A 24 -6.69 -16.77 -8.14
N LEU A 25 -5.75 -16.71 -7.19
CA LEU A 25 -5.10 -17.89 -6.62
C LEU A 25 -6.08 -18.78 -5.83
N LYS A 26 -6.98 -18.17 -5.05
CA LYS A 26 -7.86 -18.88 -4.12
C LYS A 26 -9.27 -19.11 -4.65
N GLY A 27 -9.58 -18.61 -5.85
CA GLY A 27 -10.92 -18.71 -6.44
C GLY A 27 -11.97 -17.88 -5.67
N ILE A 28 -11.55 -16.75 -5.09
CA ILE A 28 -12.40 -15.84 -4.32
C ILE A 28 -12.61 -14.58 -5.15
N ASN A 29 -13.82 -14.03 -5.13
CA ASN A 29 -14.08 -12.75 -5.77
C ASN A 29 -13.22 -11.65 -5.10
N PRO A 30 -12.37 -10.91 -5.85
CA PRO A 30 -11.55 -9.85 -5.29
C PRO A 30 -12.32 -8.80 -4.49
N ASP A 31 -13.58 -8.53 -4.82
CA ASP A 31 -14.39 -7.55 -4.07
C ASP A 31 -14.72 -8.01 -2.64
N ASP A 32 -14.70 -9.32 -2.38
CA ASP A 32 -14.96 -9.92 -1.06
C ASP A 32 -13.69 -10.05 -0.20
N LEU A 33 -12.52 -9.63 -0.73
CA LEU A 33 -11.24 -9.64 -0.02
C LEU A 33 -10.91 -8.28 0.58
N ASP A 34 -10.30 -8.27 1.77
CA ASP A 34 -9.76 -7.07 2.39
C ASP A 34 -8.27 -7.29 2.71
N VAL A 35 -7.42 -6.95 1.74
CA VAL A 35 -5.98 -7.17 1.84
C VAL A 35 -5.29 -5.88 2.27
N THR A 36 -4.80 -5.87 3.51
CA THR A 36 -3.95 -4.79 4.03
C THR A 36 -2.59 -4.81 3.33
N VAL A 37 -2.17 -3.67 2.80
CA VAL A 37 -0.83 -3.49 2.22
C VAL A 37 -0.14 -2.30 2.88
N VAL A 38 1.02 -2.55 3.48
CA VAL A 38 1.78 -1.57 4.26
C VAL A 38 3.16 -1.33 3.66
N GLY A 39 3.92 -0.36 4.18
CA GLY A 39 5.30 -0.08 3.76
C GLY A 39 5.45 1.17 2.90
N GLY A 40 5.93 0.99 1.68
CA GLY A 40 6.10 2.01 0.64
C GLY A 40 5.28 1.69 -0.61
N HIS A 41 5.75 2.15 -1.77
CA HIS A 41 5.08 1.97 -3.08
C HIS A 41 6.06 1.58 -4.20
N SER A 42 7.17 0.93 -3.86
CA SER A 42 8.20 0.53 -4.84
C SER A 42 8.85 -0.79 -4.45
N GLY A 43 8.71 -1.79 -5.32
CA GLY A 43 9.40 -3.08 -5.19
C GLY A 43 9.28 -3.69 -3.79
N ASN A 44 10.41 -3.94 -3.15
CA ASN A 44 10.50 -4.60 -1.85
C ASN A 44 9.89 -3.80 -0.70
N THR A 45 9.62 -2.50 -0.89
CA THR A 45 8.91 -1.69 0.11
C THR A 45 7.42 -1.99 0.18
N ILE A 46 6.84 -2.71 -0.78
CA ILE A 46 5.42 -3.08 -0.78
C ILE A 46 5.26 -4.37 0.04
N LEU A 47 4.49 -4.32 1.14
CA LEU A 47 4.24 -5.46 2.02
C LEU A 47 2.75 -5.80 2.12
N PRO A 48 2.26 -6.81 1.35
CA PRO A 48 0.92 -7.34 1.55
C PRO A 48 0.88 -8.22 2.82
N LEU A 49 -0.06 -7.94 3.73
CA LEU A 49 -0.25 -8.71 4.97
C LEU A 49 -1.16 -9.92 4.71
N LEU A 50 -0.59 -10.92 4.05
CA LEU A 50 -1.31 -12.12 3.64
C LEU A 50 -1.66 -13.03 4.82
N SER A 51 -0.91 -12.98 5.92
CA SER A 51 -1.20 -13.74 7.14
C SER A 51 -2.53 -13.37 7.80
N GLN A 52 -3.08 -12.20 7.46
CA GLN A 52 -4.33 -11.66 8.02
C GLN A 52 -5.56 -12.07 7.21
N GLN A 53 -5.38 -12.77 6.08
CA GLN A 53 -6.49 -13.23 5.26
C GLN A 53 -7.14 -14.47 5.87
N GLN A 54 -8.45 -14.64 5.64
CA GLN A 54 -9.21 -15.80 6.11
C GLN A 54 -9.00 -17.06 5.24
N VAL A 55 -7.82 -17.18 4.63
CA VAL A 55 -7.42 -18.28 3.75
C VAL A 55 -5.99 -18.68 4.04
N GLU A 56 -5.74 -19.99 4.01
CA GLU A 56 -4.40 -20.53 4.23
C GLU A 56 -3.56 -20.42 2.97
N PHE A 57 -2.30 -20.04 3.12
CA PHE A 57 -1.29 -20.06 2.06
C PHE A 57 -0.17 -21.03 2.41
N SER A 58 0.23 -21.85 1.45
CA SER A 58 1.48 -22.60 1.54
C SER A 58 2.68 -21.69 1.34
N ASP A 59 3.86 -22.10 1.83
CA ASP A 59 5.10 -21.34 1.62
C ASP A 59 5.38 -21.09 0.13
N ALA A 60 5.12 -22.09 -0.73
CA ALA A 60 5.31 -21.95 -2.17
C ALA A 60 4.36 -20.91 -2.80
N GLU A 61 3.12 -20.79 -2.29
CA GLU A 61 2.19 -19.74 -2.71
C GLU A 61 2.67 -18.37 -2.25
N LEU A 62 3.16 -18.24 -1.01
CA LEU A 62 3.70 -16.98 -0.50
C LEU A 62 4.97 -16.54 -1.25
N ASP A 63 5.87 -17.48 -1.53
CA ASP A 63 7.11 -17.27 -2.30
C ASP A 63 6.84 -16.81 -3.74
N ALA A 64 5.70 -17.20 -4.31
CA ALA A 64 5.28 -16.75 -5.64
C ALA A 64 4.49 -15.43 -5.59
N LEU A 65 3.59 -15.30 -4.62
CA LEU A 65 2.60 -14.21 -4.59
C LEU A 65 3.20 -12.88 -4.14
N VAL A 66 4.07 -12.88 -3.12
CA VAL A 66 4.68 -11.64 -2.63
C VAL A 66 5.53 -10.96 -3.71
N PRO A 67 6.45 -11.65 -4.41
CA PRO A 67 7.20 -11.04 -5.51
C PRO A 67 6.31 -10.61 -6.68
N LYS A 68 5.23 -11.36 -6.98
CA LYS A 68 4.26 -10.97 -8.02
C LYS A 68 3.60 -9.63 -7.68
N ILE A 69 3.18 -9.41 -6.43
CA ILE A 69 2.61 -8.14 -5.97
C ILE A 69 3.65 -7.02 -6.07
N GLN A 70 4.87 -7.23 -5.55
CA GLN A 70 5.95 -6.23 -5.53
C GLN A 70 6.40 -5.82 -6.94
N ASN A 71 6.36 -6.74 -7.91
CA ASN A 71 6.82 -6.51 -9.28
C ASN A 71 5.69 -6.29 -10.30
N ALA A 72 4.43 -6.19 -9.85
CA ALA A 72 3.28 -5.98 -10.73
C ALA A 72 3.36 -4.67 -11.55
N GLY A 73 4.11 -3.68 -11.07
CA GLY A 73 4.42 -2.48 -11.85
C GLY A 73 5.33 -2.77 -13.04
N THR A 74 6.41 -3.52 -12.79
CA THR A 74 7.39 -3.96 -13.80
C THR A 74 6.74 -4.83 -14.86
N GLU A 75 5.89 -5.79 -14.45
CA GLU A 75 5.16 -6.67 -15.37
C GLU A 75 4.35 -5.88 -16.41
N VAL A 76 3.70 -4.79 -15.99
CA VAL A 76 2.93 -3.93 -16.91
C VAL A 76 3.85 -3.15 -17.86
N VAL A 77 5.00 -2.67 -17.39
CA VAL A 77 5.99 -1.98 -18.24
C VAL A 77 6.52 -2.91 -19.32
N GLU A 78 6.87 -4.14 -18.93
CA GLU A 78 7.34 -5.18 -19.84
C GLU A 78 6.26 -5.56 -20.86
N ALA A 79 5.03 -5.80 -20.40
CA ALA A 79 3.89 -6.12 -21.26
C ALA A 79 3.57 -5.00 -22.25
N LYS A 80 3.82 -3.74 -21.89
CA LYS A 80 3.64 -2.57 -22.76
C LYS A 80 4.84 -2.29 -23.69
N ALA A 81 5.92 -3.07 -23.61
CA ALA A 81 7.08 -2.99 -24.51
C ALA A 81 7.62 -1.56 -24.73
N GLY A 82 7.75 -0.78 -23.65
CA GLY A 82 8.21 0.61 -23.70
C GLY A 82 7.09 1.66 -23.83
N GLY A 83 5.82 1.25 -23.88
CA GLY A 83 4.65 2.13 -23.88
C GLY A 83 4.31 2.77 -22.52
N GLY A 84 5.23 2.76 -21.56
CA GLY A 84 5.06 3.28 -20.21
C GLY A 84 4.49 2.26 -19.21
N SER A 85 4.10 2.74 -18.03
CA SER A 85 3.64 1.92 -16.90
C SER A 85 2.10 1.78 -16.83
N ALA A 86 1.59 1.25 -15.73
CA ALA A 86 0.16 1.12 -15.47
C ALA A 86 -0.56 2.48 -15.55
N THR A 87 -1.60 2.56 -16.40
CA THR A 87 -2.39 3.78 -16.59
C THR A 87 -3.83 3.59 -16.15
N LEU A 88 -4.56 2.65 -16.76
CA LEU A 88 -5.98 2.44 -16.47
C LEU A 88 -6.22 1.92 -15.05
N SER A 89 -5.43 0.95 -14.59
CA SER A 89 -5.53 0.44 -13.22
C SER A 89 -5.12 1.49 -12.19
N MET A 90 -4.13 2.34 -12.50
CA MET A 90 -3.77 3.48 -11.64
C MET A 90 -4.88 4.53 -11.61
N ALA A 91 -5.57 4.77 -12.72
CA ALA A 91 -6.72 5.67 -12.77
C ALA A 91 -7.89 5.16 -11.91
N ASP A 92 -8.18 3.84 -11.95
CA ASP A 92 -9.17 3.21 -11.07
C ASP A 92 -8.77 3.33 -9.58
N ALA A 93 -7.52 3.01 -9.25
CA ALA A 93 -7.00 3.15 -7.89
C ALA A 93 -7.09 4.59 -7.36
N GLY A 94 -6.68 5.57 -8.19
CA GLY A 94 -6.78 6.99 -7.87
C GLY A 94 -8.22 7.44 -7.69
N ALA A 95 -9.14 6.99 -8.54
CA ALA A 95 -10.56 7.29 -8.43
C ALA A 95 -11.16 6.73 -7.13
N ARG A 96 -10.89 5.46 -6.80
CA ARG A 96 -11.36 4.82 -5.56
C ARG A 96 -10.88 5.57 -4.32
N PHE A 97 -9.57 5.86 -4.23
CA PHE A 97 -9.03 6.62 -3.10
C PHE A 97 -9.61 8.03 -3.01
N THR A 98 -9.80 8.72 -4.14
CA THR A 98 -10.41 10.06 -4.16
C THR A 98 -11.86 10.02 -3.69
N VAL A 99 -12.63 9.01 -4.08
CA VAL A 99 -14.01 8.80 -3.62
C VAL A 99 -14.05 8.50 -2.13
N ALA A 100 -13.15 7.65 -1.62
CA ALA A 100 -13.02 7.36 -0.20
C ALA A 100 -12.71 8.62 0.62
N LEU A 101 -11.76 9.44 0.16
CA LEU A 101 -11.44 10.73 0.76
C LEU A 101 -12.65 11.68 0.74
N ALA A 102 -13.35 11.79 -0.39
CA ALA A 102 -14.54 12.65 -0.50
C ALA A 102 -15.67 12.22 0.45
N ARG A 103 -15.87 10.89 0.61
CA ARG A 103 -16.81 10.33 1.60
C ARG A 103 -16.40 10.70 3.03
N GLY A 104 -15.11 10.54 3.36
CA GLY A 104 -14.57 10.93 4.66
C GLY A 104 -14.81 12.41 4.95
N LEU A 105 -14.53 13.29 3.99
CA LEU A 105 -14.77 14.74 4.10
C LEU A 105 -16.26 15.09 4.29
N ALA A 106 -17.17 14.26 3.74
CA ALA A 106 -18.61 14.40 3.92
C ALA A 106 -19.13 13.82 5.26
N GLY A 107 -18.25 13.29 6.10
CA GLY A 107 -18.58 12.70 7.41
C GLY A 107 -18.80 11.19 7.39
N ASP A 108 -18.74 10.55 6.23
CA ASP A 108 -18.77 9.09 6.09
C ASP A 108 -17.36 8.53 6.27
N MET A 109 -16.96 8.36 7.53
CA MET A 109 -15.64 7.86 7.89
C MET A 109 -15.41 6.45 7.32
N ASN A 110 -14.25 6.26 6.69
CA ASN A 110 -13.84 5.00 6.09
C ASN A 110 -12.34 4.78 6.28
N VAL A 111 -11.86 3.58 5.99
CA VAL A 111 -10.46 3.19 6.20
C VAL A 111 -9.84 2.82 4.86
N GLU A 112 -8.67 3.38 4.58
CA GLU A 112 -7.88 3.06 3.39
C GLU A 112 -6.40 2.92 3.76
N CYS A 113 -5.67 2.04 3.09
CA CYS A 113 -4.22 2.02 3.18
C CYS A 113 -3.64 3.16 2.33
N CYS A 114 -2.86 4.05 2.94
CA CYS A 114 -2.17 5.12 2.23
C CYS A 114 -0.88 5.53 2.91
N TYR A 115 0.05 6.09 2.13
CA TYR A 115 1.36 6.54 2.61
C TYR A 115 1.23 7.94 3.21
N VAL A 116 1.42 8.04 4.52
CA VAL A 116 1.25 9.29 5.29
C VAL A 116 2.46 9.55 6.17
N ALA A 117 2.58 10.78 6.68
CA ALA A 117 3.51 11.05 7.77
C ALA A 117 3.04 10.27 9.01
N VAL A 118 3.96 9.59 9.68
CA VAL A 118 3.67 8.78 10.87
C VAL A 118 4.49 9.32 12.06
N ASP A 119 4.03 9.03 13.28
CA ASP A 119 4.82 9.35 14.47
C ASP A 119 5.98 8.34 14.54
N GLY A 120 7.15 8.80 14.09
CA GLY A 120 8.24 7.95 13.66
C GLY A 120 8.94 7.23 14.80
N GLU A 121 8.76 5.91 14.89
CA GLU A 121 9.68 5.03 15.62
C GLU A 121 10.73 4.42 14.67
N GLU A 122 10.35 4.10 13.43
CA GLU A 122 11.25 3.49 12.44
C GLU A 122 11.43 4.31 11.16
N THR A 123 10.46 5.13 10.74
CA THR A 123 10.50 5.95 9.53
C THR A 123 9.54 7.14 9.65
N ASP A 124 9.81 8.24 8.96
CA ASP A 124 8.98 9.46 9.01
C ASP A 124 7.66 9.32 8.22
N TYR A 125 7.65 8.42 7.25
CA TYR A 125 6.49 8.14 6.40
C TYR A 125 6.35 6.64 6.17
N PHE A 126 5.11 6.16 6.16
CA PHE A 126 4.78 4.75 5.99
C PHE A 126 3.35 4.59 5.46
N ALA A 127 3.13 3.58 4.61
CA ALA A 127 1.80 3.18 4.18
C ALA A 127 1.20 2.23 5.21
N GLN A 128 0.01 2.55 5.70
CA GLN A 128 -0.75 1.71 6.63
C GLN A 128 -2.23 2.09 6.63
N PRO A 129 -3.13 1.31 7.27
CA PRO A 129 -4.53 1.65 7.36
C PRO A 129 -4.74 3.00 8.05
N VAL A 130 -5.49 3.88 7.42
CA VAL A 130 -5.78 5.24 7.90
C VAL A 130 -7.28 5.44 7.90
N ARG A 131 -7.83 5.90 9.03
CA ARG A 131 -9.21 6.38 9.07
C ARG A 131 -9.29 7.78 8.47
N LEU A 132 -10.01 7.88 7.36
CA LEU A 132 -10.32 9.12 6.69
C LEU A 132 -11.61 9.73 7.25
N GLY A 133 -11.64 11.04 7.42
CA GLY A 133 -12.81 11.77 7.92
C GLY A 133 -12.79 13.26 7.56
N PRO A 134 -13.61 14.09 8.23
CA PRO A 134 -13.80 15.50 7.91
C PRO A 134 -12.50 16.33 7.87
N ASN A 135 -11.45 15.89 8.57
CA ASN A 135 -10.17 16.60 8.65
C ASN A 135 -9.04 15.94 7.85
N GLY A 136 -9.35 14.96 6.99
CA GLY A 136 -8.35 14.14 6.31
C GLY A 136 -8.02 12.90 7.14
N VAL A 137 -6.76 12.72 7.54
CA VAL A 137 -6.35 11.71 8.52
C VAL A 137 -6.98 12.01 9.88
N GLU A 138 -7.92 11.18 10.32
CA GLU A 138 -8.48 11.23 11.68
C GLU A 138 -7.70 10.33 12.65
N GLU A 139 -7.29 9.16 12.18
CA GLU A 139 -6.48 8.22 12.97
C GLU A 139 -5.63 7.38 12.03
N ILE A 140 -4.37 7.17 12.42
CA ILE A 140 -3.47 6.21 11.80
C ILE A 140 -3.61 4.91 12.59
N LEU A 141 -4.15 3.87 11.96
CA LEU A 141 -4.54 2.63 12.63
C LEU A 141 -3.37 1.66 12.72
N SER A 142 -3.40 0.80 13.74
CA SER A 142 -2.57 -0.39 13.77
C SER A 142 -2.90 -1.28 12.58
N TYR A 143 -1.87 -1.79 11.89
CA TYR A 143 -2.01 -2.82 10.87
C TYR A 143 -2.02 -4.23 11.45
N GLY A 144 -2.12 -4.39 12.77
CA GLY A 144 -2.22 -5.68 13.44
C GLY A 144 -0.90 -6.45 13.53
N ASP A 145 -1.00 -7.71 13.92
CA ASP A 145 0.16 -8.59 14.09
C ASP A 145 0.73 -9.02 12.73
N LEU A 146 2.04 -9.16 12.69
CA LEU A 146 2.78 -9.65 11.53
C LEU A 146 3.26 -11.08 11.80
N SER A 147 3.15 -11.96 10.79
CA SER A 147 3.84 -13.25 10.79
C SER A 147 5.36 -13.08 10.80
N GLU A 148 6.12 -14.11 11.19
CA GLU A 148 7.59 -14.05 11.18
C GLU A 148 8.15 -13.68 9.79
N ARG A 149 7.51 -14.18 8.72
CA ARG A 149 7.87 -13.85 7.33
C ARG A 149 7.65 -12.36 7.03
N GLU A 150 6.49 -11.81 7.39
CA GLU A 150 6.18 -10.39 7.17
C GLU A 150 7.05 -9.47 8.02
N GLN A 151 7.40 -9.86 9.25
CA GLN A 151 8.37 -9.15 10.08
C GLN A 151 9.75 -9.11 9.40
N GLY A 152 10.21 -10.23 8.83
CA GLY A 152 11.46 -10.29 8.08
C GLY A 152 11.44 -9.39 6.84
N LEU A 153 10.35 -9.39 6.08
CA LEU A 153 10.18 -8.52 4.91
C LEU A 153 10.15 -7.04 5.31
N LYS A 154 9.42 -6.68 6.38
CA LYS A 154 9.42 -5.33 6.93
C LYS A 154 10.82 -4.90 7.34
N ALA A 155 11.55 -5.72 8.10
CA ALA A 155 12.91 -5.39 8.51
C ALA A 155 13.83 -5.14 7.30
N ALA A 156 13.69 -5.93 6.22
CA ALA A 156 14.51 -5.79 5.02
C ALA A 156 14.21 -4.52 4.19
N MET A 157 13.01 -3.94 4.27
CA MET A 157 12.64 -2.77 3.46
C MET A 157 12.96 -1.42 4.10
N ILE A 158 13.08 -1.36 5.44
CA ILE A 158 13.11 -0.08 6.17
C ILE A 158 14.26 0.83 5.71
N ASP A 159 15.45 0.28 5.47
CA ASP A 159 16.60 1.08 5.04
C ASP A 159 16.42 1.66 3.62
N GLU A 160 15.81 0.90 2.71
CA GLU A 160 15.45 1.40 1.38
C GLU A 160 14.41 2.53 1.48
N LEU A 161 13.39 2.35 2.32
CA LEU A 161 12.36 3.35 2.53
C LEU A 161 12.92 4.65 3.11
N LYS A 162 13.79 4.56 4.13
CA LYS A 162 14.52 5.71 4.69
C LYS A 162 15.35 6.43 3.64
N GLY A 163 16.07 5.68 2.80
CA GLY A 163 16.86 6.24 1.70
C GLY A 163 15.99 7.02 0.70
N ASN A 164 14.83 6.48 0.34
CA ASN A 164 13.86 7.14 -0.54
C ASN A 164 13.31 8.43 0.07
N ILE A 165 12.96 8.42 1.36
CA ILE A 165 12.48 9.60 2.09
C ILE A 165 13.57 10.68 2.16
N ALA A 166 14.78 10.30 2.57
CA ALA A 166 15.91 11.23 2.69
C ALA A 166 16.21 11.91 1.34
N LYS A 167 16.14 11.16 0.24
CA LYS A 167 16.30 11.70 -1.11
C LYS A 167 15.24 12.75 -1.45
N GLY A 168 13.98 12.52 -1.07
CA GLY A 168 12.88 13.48 -1.27
C GLY A 168 13.05 14.75 -0.43
N ILE A 169 13.50 14.62 0.82
CA ILE A 169 13.76 15.76 1.71
C ILE A 169 14.93 16.60 1.20
N ALA A 170 16.04 15.95 0.81
CA ALA A 170 17.22 16.63 0.29
C ALA A 170 16.89 17.48 -0.96
N PHE A 171 16.09 16.93 -1.88
CA PHE A 171 15.68 17.62 -3.10
C PHE A 171 14.99 18.97 -2.88
N VAL A 172 14.26 19.15 -1.77
CA VAL A 172 13.54 20.39 -1.45
C VAL A 172 14.39 21.37 -0.64
N ASN A 173 15.36 20.85 0.12
CA ASN A 173 16.21 21.65 1.01
C ASN A 173 17.51 22.15 0.37
N ASP A 174 17.88 21.59 -0.79
CA ASP A 174 18.94 22.10 -1.67
C ASP A 174 18.44 23.29 -2.52
#